data_AF-A0AAU8URW4-F1
#
_entry.id   AF-A0AAU8URW4-F1
#
_cell.length_a   1.000
_cell.length_b   1.000
_cell.length_c   1.000
_cell.angle_alpha   90.00
_cell.angle_beta   90.00
_cell.angle_gamma   90.00
#
_symmetry.space_group_name_H-M   'P 1'
#
loop_
_entity.id
_entity.type
_entity.pdbx_description
1 polymer ?
#
loop_
_entity_poly.entity_id
_entity_poly.type
_entity_poly.pdbx_seq_one_letter_code
_entity_poly.pdbx_strand_id
1 'polypeptide(L)'
;MEKKEIQINRGVLSRVILGFLLAFSTVFIIEHFNSFSYIPDTSNLPVYTPEGKIILMQSYNPSTTKVAVLNQITPFGTKISLPTDGIMCSDLIYAGTEFKDYSNKVELYFKAVFKDVVYLILFWIVYVVILLFFKKYHLKITK
;
A
#
# COMPACT_ATOMS: atom_id res chain seq x y z
N MET A 1 22.04 -24.38 -31.77
CA MET A 1 22.41 -23.07 -31.16
C MET A 1 23.12 -23.36 -29.85
N GLU A 2 24.41 -23.06 -29.77
CA GLU A 2 25.11 -23.08 -28.48
C GLU A 2 24.55 -21.98 -27.56
N LYS A 3 24.30 -22.34 -26.29
CA LYS A 3 23.86 -21.38 -25.29
C LYS A 3 25.06 -20.52 -24.87
N LYS A 4 24.93 -19.21 -24.96
CA LYS A 4 25.93 -18.27 -24.42
C LYS A 4 25.75 -18.15 -22.92
N GLU A 5 26.82 -18.37 -22.15
CA GLU A 5 26.82 -18.13 -20.71
C GLU A 5 27.00 -16.63 -20.41
N ILE A 6 26.20 -16.11 -19.48
CA ILE A 6 26.32 -14.75 -18.96
C ILE A 6 26.91 -14.84 -17.56
N GLN A 7 28.14 -14.35 -17.38
CA GLN A 7 28.79 -14.28 -16.07
C GLN A 7 28.42 -12.97 -15.37
N ILE A 8 27.63 -13.05 -14.30
CA ILE A 8 27.24 -11.89 -13.48
C ILE A 8 28.13 -11.82 -12.25
N ASN A 9 28.74 -10.66 -12.00
CA ASN A 9 29.52 -10.45 -10.78
C ASN A 9 28.60 -10.49 -9.55
N ARG A 10 28.84 -11.42 -8.63
CA ARG A 10 28.04 -11.60 -7.40
C ARG A 10 27.90 -10.30 -6.59
N GLY A 11 28.96 -9.48 -6.53
CA GLY A 11 28.93 -8.19 -5.86
C GLY A 11 28.03 -7.15 -6.53
N VAL A 12 27.86 -7.21 -7.86
CA VAL A 12 26.87 -6.38 -8.56
C VAL A 12 25.46 -6.87 -8.22
N LEU A 13 25.21 -8.17 -8.30
CA LEU A 13 23.92 -8.76 -7.99
C LEU A 13 23.46 -8.45 -6.55
N SER A 14 24.34 -8.59 -5.55
CA SER A 14 24.00 -8.26 -4.16
C SER A 14 23.62 -6.79 -3.97
N ARG A 15 24.22 -5.86 -4.72
CA ARG A 15 23.87 -4.43 -4.65
C ARG A 15 22.54 -4.14 -5.35
N VAL A 16 22.24 -4.84 -6.43
CA VAL A 16 20.93 -4.75 -7.10
C VAL A 16 19.82 -5.18 -6.14
N ILE A 17 20.01 -6.31 -5.44
CA ILE A 17 19.06 -6.80 -4.43
C ILE A 17 18.97 -5.83 -3.23
N LEU A 18 20.11 -5.33 -2.73
CA LEU A 18 20.11 -4.36 -1.64
C LEU A 18 19.38 -3.06 -2.02
N GLY A 19 19.59 -2.58 -3.25
CA GLY A 19 18.86 -1.41 -3.78
C GLY A 19 17.36 -1.64 -3.84
N PHE A 20 16.92 -2.86 -4.19
CA PHE A 20 15.50 -3.21 -4.17
C PHE A 20 14.93 -3.16 -2.75
N LEU A 21 15.64 -3.71 -1.77
CA LEU A 21 15.21 -3.68 -0.37
C LEU A 21 15.10 -2.24 0.15
N LEU A 22 16.07 -1.38 -0.16
CA LEU A 22 16.02 0.03 0.21
C LEU A 22 14.85 0.77 -0.46
N ALA A 23 14.62 0.51 -1.75
CA ALA A 23 13.47 1.08 -2.47
C ALA A 23 12.15 0.62 -1.88
N PHE A 24 12.02 -0.67 -1.62
CA PHE A 24 10.84 -1.26 -1.01
C PHE A 24 10.55 -0.64 0.36
N SER A 25 11.55 -0.56 1.25
CA SER A 25 11.40 0.07 2.56
C SER A 25 11.02 1.55 2.45
N THR A 26 11.60 2.27 1.49
CA THR A 26 11.32 3.70 1.28
C THR A 26 9.89 3.92 0.83
N VAL A 27 9.43 3.22 -0.21
CA VAL A 27 8.06 3.32 -0.70
C VAL A 27 7.09 2.87 0.39
N PHE A 28 7.39 1.77 1.09
CA PHE A 28 6.55 1.28 2.20
C PHE A 28 6.38 2.32 3.31
N ILE A 29 7.45 3.01 3.73
CA ILE A 29 7.37 4.09 4.72
C ILE A 29 6.54 5.25 4.18
N ILE A 30 6.75 5.64 2.92
CA ILE A 30 5.98 6.72 2.30
C ILE A 30 4.48 6.37 2.29
N GLU A 31 4.11 5.14 1.94
CA GLU A 31 2.71 4.70 1.92
C GLU A 31 1.98 4.88 3.26
N HIS A 32 2.66 5.02 4.39
CA HIS A 32 2.00 5.31 5.68
C HIS A 32 1.33 6.68 5.71
N PHE A 33 1.71 7.59 4.81
CA PHE A 33 1.13 8.93 4.67
C PHE A 33 -0.03 8.97 3.66
N ASN A 34 -0.57 7.81 3.27
CA ASN A 34 -1.71 7.72 2.37
C ASN A 34 -3.02 8.22 3.01
N SER A 35 -4.07 8.29 2.20
CA SER A 35 -5.43 8.55 2.66
C SER A 35 -6.38 7.45 2.19
N PHE A 36 -7.16 6.89 3.12
CA PHE A 36 -8.20 5.91 2.80
C PHE A 36 -9.57 6.58 2.68
N SER A 37 -10.39 6.07 1.76
CA SER A 37 -11.81 6.40 1.65
C SER A 37 -12.59 5.13 1.38
N TYR A 38 -13.77 5.00 1.96
CA TYR A 38 -14.58 3.79 1.81
C TYR A 38 -16.06 4.12 1.61
N ILE A 39 -16.76 3.21 0.95
CA ILE A 39 -18.22 3.24 0.80
C ILE A 39 -18.79 2.04 1.59
N PRO A 40 -19.70 2.25 2.54
CA PRO A 40 -20.35 1.17 3.27
C PRO A 40 -21.28 0.37 2.35
N ASP A 41 -21.33 -0.95 2.55
CA ASP A 41 -22.29 -1.81 1.89
C ASP A 41 -23.68 -1.66 2.53
N THR A 42 -24.51 -0.86 1.88
CA THR A 42 -25.88 -0.58 2.30
C THR A 42 -26.91 -1.33 1.48
N SER A 43 -26.52 -2.37 0.73
CA SER A 43 -27.45 -3.17 -0.09
C SER A 43 -28.61 -3.77 0.71
N ASN A 44 -28.42 -3.97 2.02
CA ASN A 44 -29.44 -4.47 2.94
C ASN A 44 -30.31 -3.35 3.54
N LEU A 45 -30.18 -2.11 3.04
CA LEU A 45 -31.01 -0.95 3.38
C LEU A 45 -31.79 -0.50 2.13
N PRO A 46 -33.07 -0.10 2.25
CA PRO A 46 -33.80 0.13 3.49
C PRO A 46 -34.36 -1.15 4.11
N VAL A 47 -34.39 -1.20 5.45
CA VAL A 47 -35.13 -2.23 6.18
C VAL A 47 -36.61 -1.82 6.21
N TYR A 48 -37.50 -2.78 6.01
CA TYR A 48 -38.94 -2.55 6.12
C TYR A 48 -39.43 -2.93 7.51
N THR A 49 -40.34 -2.15 8.10
CA THR A 49 -41.07 -2.61 9.30
C THR A 49 -42.00 -3.79 8.94
N PRO A 50 -42.47 -4.59 9.92
CA PRO A 50 -43.48 -5.63 9.67
C PRO A 50 -44.75 -5.09 8.99
N GLU A 51 -45.02 -3.78 9.10
CA GLU A 51 -46.14 -3.10 8.46
C GLU A 51 -45.81 -2.52 7.07
N GLY A 52 -44.63 -2.82 6.51
CA GLY A 52 -44.24 -2.43 5.15
C GLY A 52 -43.74 -1.00 4.98
N LYS A 53 -43.44 -0.28 6.07
CA LYS A 53 -42.89 1.09 5.99
C LYS A 53 -41.38 1.06 5.74
N ILE A 54 -40.90 1.92 4.85
CA ILE A 54 -39.48 2.11 4.54
C ILE A 54 -38.79 2.80 5.72
N ILE A 55 -37.80 2.16 6.34
CA ILE A 55 -36.88 2.83 7.27
C ILE A 55 -35.73 3.41 6.43
N LEU A 56 -35.78 4.72 6.17
CA LEU A 56 -34.66 5.48 5.61
C LEU A 56 -33.57 5.63 6.69
N MET A 57 -32.75 4.59 6.88
CA MET A 57 -31.56 4.70 7.71
C MET A 57 -30.54 5.61 7.01
N GLN A 58 -30.49 6.89 7.42
CA GLN A 58 -29.39 7.79 7.07
C GLN A 58 -28.07 7.43 7.80
N SER A 59 -28.13 6.46 8.72
CA SER A 59 -27.02 5.99 9.53
C SER A 59 -26.92 4.47 9.44
N TYR A 60 -25.76 3.93 9.10
CA TYR A 60 -25.45 2.50 9.19
C TYR A 60 -24.68 2.22 10.48
N ASN A 61 -24.70 0.97 10.96
CA ASN A 61 -23.89 0.56 12.11
C ASN A 61 -22.51 0.06 11.62
N PRO A 62 -21.40 0.78 11.88
CA PRO A 62 -20.09 0.40 11.36
C PRO A 62 -19.59 -0.97 11.84
N SER A 63 -20.05 -1.43 13.01
CA SER A 63 -19.66 -2.71 13.62
C SER A 63 -20.31 -3.93 12.97
N THR A 64 -21.33 -3.73 12.14
CA THR A 64 -22.03 -4.82 11.43
C THR A 64 -22.09 -4.60 9.92
N THR A 65 -21.71 -3.42 9.43
CA THR A 65 -21.76 -3.06 8.02
C THR A 65 -20.40 -3.31 7.36
N LYS A 66 -20.39 -4.10 6.28
CA LYS A 66 -19.19 -4.37 5.49
C LYS A 66 -18.83 -3.18 4.60
N VAL A 67 -17.59 -3.14 4.14
CA VAL A 67 -17.13 -2.17 3.15
C VAL A 67 -17.44 -2.68 1.75
N ALA A 68 -18.19 -1.91 0.97
CA ALA A 68 -18.49 -2.22 -0.43
C ALA A 68 -17.34 -1.81 -1.36
N VAL A 69 -16.76 -0.63 -1.10
CA VAL A 69 -15.65 -0.10 -1.89
C VAL A 69 -14.60 0.47 -0.95
N LEU A 70 -13.34 0.10 -1.16
CA LEU A 70 -12.19 0.66 -0.47
C LEU A 70 -11.24 1.30 -1.49
N ASN A 71 -10.98 2.58 -1.33
CA ASN A 71 -10.00 3.31 -2.13
C ASN A 71 -8.89 3.86 -1.23
N GLN A 72 -7.68 3.84 -1.75
CA GLN A 72 -6.52 4.52 -1.19
C GLN A 72 -6.05 5.58 -2.18
N ILE A 73 -5.71 6.77 -1.68
CA ILE A 73 -4.95 7.78 -2.40
C ILE A 73 -3.54 7.73 -1.84
N THR A 74 -2.56 7.32 -2.66
CA THR A 74 -1.17 7.26 -2.24
C THR A 74 -0.57 8.65 -2.15
N PRO A 75 0.52 8.84 -1.40
CA PRO A 75 1.23 10.13 -1.35
C PRO A 75 1.77 10.57 -2.72
N PHE A 76 1.88 9.64 -3.66
CA PHE A 76 2.27 9.92 -5.04
C PHE A 76 1.09 10.38 -5.92
N GLY A 77 -0.13 10.43 -5.37
CA GLY A 77 -1.35 10.86 -6.06
C GLY A 77 -2.07 9.74 -6.79
N THR A 78 -1.61 8.49 -6.69
CA THR A 78 -2.27 7.34 -7.32
C THR A 78 -3.52 6.98 -6.54
N LYS A 79 -4.66 6.84 -7.24
CA LYS A 79 -5.87 6.26 -6.65
C LYS A 79 -5.90 4.75 -6.90
N ILE A 80 -5.89 3.98 -5.83
CA ILE A 80 -5.88 2.52 -5.85
C ILE A 80 -7.20 2.00 -5.30
N SER A 81 -7.89 1.15 -6.06
CA SER A 81 -8.99 0.34 -5.53
C SER A 81 -8.39 -0.89 -4.85
N LEU A 82 -8.72 -1.07 -3.58
CA LEU A 82 -8.28 -2.20 -2.77
C LEU A 82 -9.42 -3.22 -2.65
N PRO A 83 -9.10 -4.52 -2.61
CA PRO A 83 -10.10 -5.53 -2.31
C PRO A 83 -10.64 -5.31 -0.89
N THR A 84 -11.95 -5.47 -0.71
CA THR A 84 -12.60 -5.25 0.58
C THR A 84 -12.57 -6.49 1.45
N ASP A 85 -12.44 -7.70 0.89
CA ASP A 85 -12.20 -8.98 1.59
C ASP A 85 -13.09 -9.23 2.84
N GLY A 86 -14.29 -8.65 2.88
CA GLY A 86 -15.21 -8.74 4.00
C GLY A 86 -14.91 -7.82 5.20
N ILE A 87 -13.97 -6.88 5.06
CA ILE A 87 -13.61 -5.85 6.05
C ILE A 87 -14.88 -5.11 6.50
N MET A 88 -15.02 -4.93 7.82
CA MET A 88 -16.11 -4.14 8.38
C MET A 88 -15.74 -2.66 8.35
N CYS A 89 -16.75 -1.79 8.24
CA CYS A 89 -16.53 -0.35 8.32
C CYS A 89 -15.85 0.03 9.64
N SER A 90 -16.13 -0.69 10.73
CA SER A 90 -15.47 -0.52 12.04
C SER A 90 -13.95 -0.75 12.01
N ASP A 91 -13.43 -1.52 11.07
CA ASP A 91 -11.99 -1.77 10.93
C ASP A 91 -11.28 -0.61 10.19
N LEU A 92 -12.06 0.31 9.60
CA LEU A 92 -11.57 1.47 8.83
C LEU A 92 -11.86 2.82 9.48
N ILE A 93 -12.61 2.89 10.60
CA ILE A 93 -13.02 4.18 11.19
C ILE A 93 -11.77 4.99 11.57
N TYR A 94 -11.59 6.10 10.87
CA TYR A 94 -10.48 7.04 10.98
C TYR A 94 -11.04 8.40 11.41
N ALA A 95 -11.48 8.52 12.66
CA ALA A 95 -11.61 9.79 13.39
C ALA A 95 -12.11 9.53 14.82
N GLY A 96 -11.25 9.74 15.83
CA GLY A 96 -11.67 9.85 17.23
C GLY A 96 -11.90 8.56 18.02
N THR A 97 -11.64 7.38 17.45
CA THR A 97 -11.73 6.10 18.16
C THR A 97 -10.37 5.43 18.26
N GLU A 98 -10.10 4.80 19.41
CA GLU A 98 -8.86 4.07 19.67
C GLU A 98 -8.66 2.95 18.65
N PHE A 99 -7.39 2.81 18.25
CA PHE A 99 -6.86 1.86 17.28
C PHE A 99 -7.60 0.50 17.28
N LYS A 100 -8.41 0.25 16.24
CA LYS A 100 -8.60 -1.11 15.76
C LYS A 100 -7.40 -1.47 14.87
N ASP A 101 -6.49 -2.22 15.48
CA ASP A 101 -5.38 -3.00 14.94
C ASP A 101 -4.67 -2.46 13.68
N TYR A 102 -3.49 -1.85 13.92
CA TYR A 102 -2.52 -1.46 12.89
C TYR A 102 -2.18 -2.60 11.92
N SER A 103 -2.24 -3.85 12.39
CA SER A 103 -2.00 -5.06 11.60
C SER A 103 -2.86 -5.12 10.34
N ASN A 104 -4.13 -4.70 10.40
CA ASN A 104 -5.03 -4.70 9.25
C ASN A 104 -4.61 -3.70 8.17
N LYS A 105 -3.96 -2.59 8.56
CA LYS A 105 -3.48 -1.57 7.62
C LYS A 105 -2.16 -1.93 6.96
N VAL A 106 -1.31 -2.70 7.65
CA VAL A 106 -0.02 -3.14 7.13
C VAL A 106 -0.20 -3.91 5.82
N GLU A 107 -1.17 -4.82 5.74
CA GLU A 107 -1.46 -5.56 4.51
C GLU A 107 -1.85 -4.61 3.36
N LEU A 108 -2.64 -3.57 3.64
CA LEU A 108 -3.03 -2.57 2.67
C LEU A 108 -1.80 -1.77 2.17
N TYR A 109 -0.88 -1.40 3.06
CA TYR A 109 0.36 -0.73 2.69
C TYR A 109 1.25 -1.61 1.81
N PHE A 110 1.38 -2.90 2.14
CA PHE A 110 2.10 -3.86 1.29
C PHE A 110 1.49 -3.93 -0.12
N LYS A 111 0.16 -4.06 -0.22
CA LYS A 111 -0.55 -4.06 -1.51
C LYS A 111 -0.32 -2.75 -2.28
N ALA A 112 -0.29 -1.61 -1.59
CA ALA A 112 -0.07 -0.31 -2.19
C ALA A 112 1.32 -0.15 -2.82
N VAL A 113 2.38 -0.61 -2.15
CA VAL A 113 3.76 -0.57 -2.70
C VAL A 113 3.85 -1.24 -4.08
N PHE A 114 3.17 -2.38 -4.27
CA PHE A 114 3.17 -3.09 -5.55
C PHE A 114 2.22 -2.48 -6.59
N LYS A 115 1.21 -1.72 -6.16
CA LYS A 115 0.35 -0.96 -7.06
C LYS A 115 1.06 0.30 -7.59
N ASP A 116 1.92 0.90 -6.79
CA ASP A 116 2.81 2.00 -7.16
C ASP A 116 4.17 1.51 -7.69
N VAL A 117 4.14 0.48 -8.56
CA VAL A 117 5.33 -0.17 -9.12
C VAL A 117 6.26 0.81 -9.85
N VAL A 118 5.70 1.85 -10.47
CA VAL A 118 6.50 2.87 -11.19
C VAL A 118 7.43 3.59 -10.21
N TYR A 119 6.93 3.99 -9.05
CA TYR A 119 7.73 4.65 -8.02
C TYR A 119 8.71 3.67 -7.37
N LEU A 120 8.29 2.43 -7.12
CA LEU A 120 9.19 1.38 -6.63
C LEU A 120 10.38 1.16 -7.58
N ILE A 121 10.15 1.06 -8.89
CA ILE A 121 11.20 0.92 -9.90
C ILE A 121 12.10 2.16 -9.93
N LEU A 122 11.52 3.37 -9.84
CA LEU A 122 12.28 4.61 -9.86
C LEU A 122 13.23 4.70 -8.66
N PHE A 123 12.74 4.47 -7.44
CA PHE A 123 13.58 4.40 -6.24
C PHE A 123 14.62 3.29 -6.36
N TRP A 124 14.25 2.13 -6.90
CA TRP A 124 15.17 1.01 -7.08
C TRP A 124 16.34 1.37 -7.99
N ILE A 125 16.07 1.97 -9.16
CA ILE A 125 17.11 2.41 -10.09
C ILE A 125 18.03 3.43 -9.41
N VAL A 126 17.47 4.42 -8.70
CA VAL A 126 18.25 5.43 -7.98
C VAL A 126 19.17 4.79 -6.95
N TYR A 127 18.65 3.89 -6.09
CA TYR A 127 19.47 3.20 -5.10
C TYR A 127 20.54 2.32 -5.73
N VAL A 128 20.24 1.62 -6.83
CA VAL A 128 21.25 0.83 -7.55
C VAL A 128 22.37 1.72 -8.09
N VAL A 129 22.03 2.85 -8.72
CA VAL A 129 23.03 3.80 -9.22
C VAL A 129 23.91 4.32 -8.09
N ILE A 130 23.31 4.72 -6.97
CA ILE A 130 24.03 5.17 -5.77
C ILE A 130 24.98 4.08 -5.28
N LEU A 131 24.49 2.86 -5.04
CA LEU A 131 25.29 1.75 -4.51
C LEU A 131 26.43 1.34 -5.47
N LEU A 132 26.22 1.44 -6.77
CA LEU A 132 27.26 1.20 -7.78
C LEU A 132 28.28 2.34 -7.84
N PHE A 133 27.87 3.58 -7.65
CA PHE A 133 28.77 4.74 -7.55
C PHE A 133 29.72 4.59 -6.36
N PHE A 134 29.19 4.35 -5.15
CA PHE A 134 30.01 4.14 -3.95
C PHE A 134 30.89 2.88 -4.02
N LYS A 135 30.57 1.90 -4.87
CA LYS A 135 31.46 0.77 -5.15
C LYS A 135 32.71 1.20 -5.92
N LYS A 136 32.55 2.10 -6.89
CA LYS A 136 33.63 2.50 -7.82
C LYS A 136 34.48 3.64 -7.26
N TYR A 137 33.88 4.54 -6.48
CA TYR A 137 34.53 5.73 -5.97
C TYR A 137 34.66 5.66 -4.45
N HIS A 138 35.89 5.65 -3.95
CA HIS A 138 36.18 5.87 -2.53
C HIS A 138 36.07 7.37 -2.25
N LEU A 139 35.00 7.79 -1.60
CA LEU A 139 34.87 9.16 -1.12
C LEU A 139 35.81 9.36 0.07
N LYS A 140 36.81 10.22 -0.11
CA LYS A 140 37.69 10.67 0.96
C LYS A 140 37.29 12.11 1.29
N ILE A 141 36.72 12.33 2.48
CA ILE A 141 36.47 13.68 2.99
C ILE A 141 37.83 14.23 3.43
N THR A 142 38.26 15.32 2.79
CA THR A 142 39.51 16.01 3.13
C THR A 142 39.15 17.31 3.83
N LYS A 143 39.86 17.64 4.91
CA LYS A 143 39.64 18.83 5.74
C LYS A 143 40.24 20.07 5.11
#